data_AF-A0A9P7DVN1-F1
#
_entry.id   AF-A0A9P7DVN1-F1
#
_cell.length_a   1.000
_cell.length_b   1.000
_cell.length_c   1.000
_cell.angle_alpha   90.00
_cell.angle_beta   90.00
_cell.angle_gamma   90.00
#
_symmetry.space_group_name_H-M   'P 1'
#
loop_
_entity.id
_entity.type
_entity.pdbx_description
1 polymer ?
#
loop_
_entity_poly.entity_id
_entity_poly.type
_entity_poly.pdbx_seq_one_letter_code
_entity_poly.pdbx_strand_id
1 'polypeptide(L)'
;KFNNLPAMSEYKDEKYRAALTESLMSPDKDEVDDANKKTGRFISHTATYRSTLMSKFLDAIDDAEDPSPPATGKYTVRVKGEARNLPLVAAKKIENRARRWMVLTAWLALPDNKKFDAPSYILDNGQVWGDPKDPEEILAGQKRVKEEKRLISSRKRIKIEAMEERGKVSAKGKGK
;
A
#
# COMPACT_ATOMS: atom_id res chain seq x y z
N LYS A 1 -1.91 20.10 5.50
CA LYS A 1 -0.43 20.16 5.52
C LYS A 1 0.23 19.89 4.16
N PHE A 2 0.05 18.74 3.49
CA PHE A 2 0.69 18.50 2.18
C PHE A 2 0.47 19.62 1.14
N ASN A 3 -0.76 20.09 0.97
CA ASN A 3 -1.07 21.19 0.03
C ASN A 3 -0.39 22.53 0.40
N ASN A 4 0.06 22.66 1.64
CA ASN A 4 0.69 23.86 2.19
C ASN A 4 2.20 23.87 1.98
N LEU A 5 2.78 22.75 1.50
CA LEU A 5 4.19 22.73 1.14
C LEU A 5 4.48 23.85 0.12
N PRO A 6 5.65 24.52 0.23
CA PRO A 6 6.05 25.55 -0.72
C PRO A 6 5.94 25.03 -2.15
N ALA A 7 5.48 25.88 -3.08
CA ALA A 7 5.32 25.48 -4.49
C ALA A 7 6.63 24.97 -5.13
N MET A 8 7.77 25.42 -4.61
CA MET A 8 9.12 25.04 -5.04
C MET A 8 9.65 23.78 -4.32
N SER A 9 8.90 23.21 -3.38
CA SER A 9 9.34 22.02 -2.65
C SER A 9 9.34 20.80 -3.57
N GLU A 10 10.46 20.06 -3.60
CA GLU A 10 10.56 18.79 -4.31
C GLU A 10 9.44 17.82 -3.91
N TYR A 11 8.99 17.89 -2.65
CA TYR A 11 7.99 17.01 -2.06
C TYR A 11 6.55 17.32 -2.48
N LYS A 12 6.30 18.42 -3.21
CA LYS A 12 4.98 18.75 -3.75
C LYS A 12 4.63 17.95 -5.01
N ASP A 13 5.59 17.20 -5.54
CA ASP A 13 5.42 16.32 -6.69
C ASP A 13 4.40 15.19 -6.39
N GLU A 14 3.55 14.89 -7.37
CA GLU A 14 2.53 13.86 -7.28
C GLU A 14 3.11 12.47 -7.02
N LYS A 15 4.37 12.23 -7.38
CA LYS A 15 5.08 10.96 -7.13
C LYS A 15 5.16 10.58 -5.64
N TYR A 16 5.06 11.56 -4.74
CA TYR A 16 5.07 11.33 -3.28
C TYR A 16 3.67 11.14 -2.69
N ARG A 17 2.60 11.41 -3.45
CA ARG A 17 1.23 11.39 -2.93
C ARG A 17 0.82 10.04 -2.37
N ALA A 18 1.34 8.95 -2.94
CA ALA A 18 1.11 7.59 -2.45
C ALA A 18 1.56 7.37 -0.99
N ALA A 19 2.49 8.18 -0.46
CA ALA A 19 2.94 8.11 0.92
C ALA A 19 1.94 8.70 1.93
N LEU A 20 0.94 9.45 1.45
CA LEU A 20 -0.07 10.10 2.28
C LEU A 20 -1.25 9.18 2.63
N THR A 21 -1.17 7.89 2.27
CA THR A 21 -2.21 6.94 2.64
C THR A 21 -2.13 6.62 4.13
N GLU A 22 -3.26 6.68 4.82
CA GLU A 22 -3.36 6.51 6.28
C GLU A 22 -2.69 5.22 6.78
N SER A 23 -2.81 4.12 6.03
CA SER A 23 -2.18 2.84 6.38
C SER A 23 -0.64 2.86 6.39
N LEU A 24 -0.04 3.86 5.76
CA LEU A 24 1.42 4.05 5.68
C LEU A 24 1.91 5.12 6.68
N MET A 25 0.99 5.87 7.29
CA MET A 25 1.30 6.81 8.36
C MET A 25 1.62 6.09 9.67
N SER A 26 2.39 6.73 10.54
CA SER A 26 2.82 6.12 11.81
C SER A 26 1.63 6.04 12.77
N PRO A 27 1.57 5.00 13.61
CA PRO A 27 0.65 5.00 14.74
C PRO A 27 1.17 6.01 15.79
N ASP A 28 0.59 7.21 15.78
CA ASP A 28 0.85 8.24 16.78
C ASP A 28 0.27 7.81 18.13
N LYS A 29 1.01 8.02 19.22
CA LYS A 29 0.52 7.80 20.59
C LYS A 29 0.42 9.12 21.33
N ASP A 30 -0.58 9.26 22.20
CA ASP A 30 -0.61 10.38 23.14
C ASP A 30 0.64 10.35 24.03
N GLU A 31 1.33 11.48 24.18
CA GLU A 31 2.33 11.65 25.22
C GLU A 31 1.64 11.82 26.57
N VAL A 32 2.12 11.07 27.57
CA VAL A 32 1.65 11.14 28.94
C VAL A 32 2.79 11.61 29.86
N ASP A 33 2.45 12.39 30.88
CA ASP A 33 3.38 12.79 31.95
C ASP A 33 3.59 11.65 32.97
N ASP A 34 4.46 11.86 33.96
CA ASP A 34 4.73 10.89 35.03
C ASP A 34 3.49 10.54 35.87
N ALA A 35 2.45 11.37 35.82
CA ALA A 35 1.16 11.15 36.46
C ALA A 35 0.13 10.48 35.51
N ASN A 36 0.57 9.98 34.36
CA ASN A 36 -0.23 9.35 33.31
C ASN A 36 -1.32 10.26 32.73
N LYS A 37 -1.13 11.58 32.78
CA LYS A 37 -2.01 12.58 32.17
C LYS A 37 -1.48 12.98 30.80
N LYS A 38 -2.40 13.17 29.85
CA LYS A 38 -2.04 13.59 28.49
C LYS A 38 -1.44 14.99 28.51
N THR A 39 -0.25 15.15 27.95
CA THR A 39 0.45 16.45 27.85
C THR A 39 -0.10 17.32 26.71
N GLY A 40 -0.95 16.75 25.84
CA GLY A 40 -1.45 17.40 24.63
C GLY A 40 -0.52 17.27 23.42
N ARG A 41 0.58 16.53 23.56
CA ARG A 41 1.52 16.21 22.46
C ARG A 41 1.34 14.77 22.00
N PHE A 42 1.75 14.49 20.76
CA PHE A 42 1.74 13.16 20.18
C PHE A 42 3.16 12.67 19.92
N ILE A 43 3.46 11.44 20.33
CA ILE A 43 4.72 10.77 20.00
C ILE A 43 4.54 10.00 18.69
N SER A 44 5.22 10.46 17.65
CA SER A 44 5.28 9.77 16.37
C SER A 44 6.46 8.81 16.35
N HIS A 45 6.20 7.52 16.12
CA HIS A 45 7.23 6.50 16.00
C HIS A 45 7.49 6.16 14.54
N THR A 46 8.72 6.38 14.09
CA THR A 46 9.14 5.99 12.74
C THR A 46 9.30 4.48 12.68
N ALA A 47 8.71 3.83 11.66
CA ALA A 47 8.92 2.40 11.46
C ALA A 47 10.33 2.13 10.91
N THR A 48 11.01 1.09 11.41
CA THR A 48 12.39 0.74 11.02
C THR A 48 12.56 0.40 9.54
N TYR A 49 11.49 -0.02 8.87
CA TYR A 49 11.53 -0.33 7.44
C TYR A 49 11.50 0.93 6.54
N ARG A 50 11.16 2.11 7.07
CA ARG A 50 10.99 3.31 6.25
C ARG A 50 12.32 3.77 5.66
N SER A 51 12.32 4.06 4.37
CA SER A 51 13.47 4.64 3.71
C SER A 51 13.77 6.06 4.24
N THR A 52 15.03 6.49 4.12
CA THR A 52 15.42 7.85 4.48
C THR A 52 14.65 8.90 3.70
N LEU A 53 14.33 8.62 2.43
CA LEU A 53 13.57 9.53 1.57
C LEU A 53 12.13 9.70 2.07
N MET A 54 11.47 8.60 2.46
CA MET A 54 10.14 8.64 3.05
C MET A 54 10.11 9.40 4.37
N SER A 55 11.10 9.19 5.24
CA SER A 55 11.20 9.93 6.49
C SER A 55 11.37 11.44 6.25
N LYS A 56 12.27 11.85 5.35
CA LYS A 56 12.46 13.26 4.98
C LYS A 56 11.20 13.90 4.40
N PHE A 57 10.47 13.16 3.56
CA PHE A 57 9.20 13.60 3.01
C PHE A 57 8.15 13.90 4.09
N LEU A 58 7.96 12.97 5.03
CA LEU A 58 7.01 13.15 6.12
C LEU A 58 7.42 14.27 7.08
N ASP A 59 8.72 14.37 7.37
CA ASP A 59 9.28 15.44 8.18
C ASP A 59 8.97 16.82 7.58
N ALA A 60 9.18 16.98 6.27
CA ALA A 60 8.87 18.22 5.57
C ALA A 60 7.38 18.59 5.62
N ILE A 61 6.49 17.59 5.64
CA ILE A 61 5.04 17.82 5.79
C ILE A 61 4.68 18.24 7.21
N ASP A 62 5.28 17.60 8.21
CA ASP A 62 4.99 17.90 9.61
C ASP A 62 5.51 19.30 9.99
N ASP A 63 6.67 19.69 9.46
CA ASP A 63 7.29 21.01 9.61
C ASP A 63 6.52 22.13 8.89
N ALA A 64 5.71 21.80 7.88
CA ALA A 64 4.91 22.79 7.18
C ALA A 64 3.83 23.39 8.09
N GLU A 65 3.78 24.72 8.16
CA GLU A 65 2.76 25.44 8.92
C GLU A 65 1.35 25.15 8.40
N ASP A 66 0.39 25.07 9.33
CA ASP A 66 -1.03 24.91 8.99
C ASP A 66 -1.67 26.30 8.87
N PRO A 67 -2.19 26.71 7.69
CA PRO A 67 -2.77 28.03 7.47
C PRO A 67 -4.14 28.20 8.15
N SER A 68 -4.78 27.12 8.59
CA SER A 68 -6.04 27.17 9.35
C SER A 68 -5.91 26.34 10.63
N PRO A 69 -5.14 26.82 11.62
CA PRO A 69 -5.05 26.13 12.91
C PRO A 69 -6.46 26.03 13.52
N PRO A 70 -6.82 24.90 14.14
CA PRO A 70 -8.13 24.73 14.73
C PRO A 70 -8.39 25.82 15.79
N ALA A 71 -9.56 26.46 15.72
CA ALA A 71 -9.96 27.58 16.58
C ALA A 71 -9.90 27.28 18.09
N THR A 72 -9.78 26.01 18.48
CA THR A 72 -9.61 25.56 19.86
C THR A 72 -8.19 25.71 20.42
N GLY A 73 -7.21 26.19 19.62
CA GLY A 73 -5.83 26.41 20.07
C GLY A 73 -5.06 25.13 20.42
N LYS A 74 -5.65 23.96 20.21
CA LYS A 74 -5.02 22.66 20.45
C LYS A 74 -4.11 22.33 19.27
N TYR A 75 -2.93 22.92 19.27
CA TYR A 75 -1.86 22.48 18.40
C TYR A 75 -1.43 21.08 18.83
N THR A 76 -1.62 20.09 17.98
CA THR A 76 -1.06 18.75 18.19
C THR A 76 0.40 18.78 17.82
N VAL A 77 1.23 19.22 18.77
CA VAL A 77 2.68 19.14 18.64
C VAL A 77 3.05 17.66 18.55
N ARG A 78 3.66 17.28 17.42
CA ARG A 78 4.21 15.94 17.22
C ARG A 78 5.67 15.95 17.63
N VAL A 79 6.02 15.08 18.57
CA VAL A 79 7.38 14.84 19.00
C VAL A 79 7.84 13.52 18.38
N LYS A 80 9.06 13.52 17.81
CA LYS A 80 9.65 12.29 17.28
C LYS A 80 10.04 11.38 18.43
N GLY A 81 9.44 10.19 18.47
CA GLY A 81 9.84 9.11 19.34
C GLY A 81 10.87 8.18 18.70
N GLU A 82 11.32 7.21 19.47
CA GLU A 82 12.24 6.17 19.00
C GLU A 82 11.65 5.36 17.83
N ALA A 83 12.52 4.93 16.93
CA ALA A 83 12.13 4.07 15.82
C ALA A 83 11.62 2.72 16.35
N ARG A 84 10.48 2.26 15.83
CA ARG A 84 9.87 1.00 16.24
C ARG A 84 9.95 -0.04 15.14
N ASN A 85 10.25 -1.27 15.55
CA ASN A 85 10.16 -2.41 14.66
C ASN A 85 8.70 -2.80 14.44
N LEU A 86 8.08 -2.19 13.42
CA LEU A 86 6.72 -2.47 13.01
C LEU A 86 6.75 -3.28 11.71
N PRO A 87 5.97 -4.37 11.59
CA PRO A 87 5.87 -5.10 10.34
C PRO A 87 5.13 -4.26 9.28
N LEU A 88 5.43 -4.52 8.01
CA LEU A 88 4.63 -4.01 6.91
C LEU A 88 3.24 -4.66 6.95
N VAL A 89 2.21 -3.84 6.79
CA VAL A 89 0.81 -4.29 6.77
C VAL A 89 0.44 -4.69 5.35
N ALA A 90 -0.07 -5.92 5.18
CA ALA A 90 -0.61 -6.34 3.90
C ALA A 90 -1.90 -5.57 3.61
N ALA A 91 -2.03 -5.01 2.41
CA ALA A 91 -3.23 -4.28 2.02
C ALA A 91 -3.92 -4.92 0.80
N LYS A 92 -5.25 -5.03 0.87
CA LYS A 92 -6.06 -5.52 -0.27
C LYS A 92 -6.07 -4.51 -1.42
N LYS A 93 -6.22 -3.23 -1.09
CA LYS A 93 -6.23 -2.13 -2.05
C LYS A 93 -4.81 -1.69 -2.41
N ILE A 94 -4.60 -1.32 -3.66
CA ILE A 94 -3.29 -0.93 -4.23
C ILE A 94 -2.80 0.38 -3.60
N GLU A 95 -3.69 1.36 -3.49
CA GLU A 95 -3.48 2.67 -2.84
C GLU A 95 -2.92 2.58 -1.40
N ASN A 96 -3.17 1.47 -0.70
CA ASN A 96 -2.76 1.25 0.69
C ASN A 96 -1.46 0.45 0.82
N ARG A 97 -0.86 0.01 -0.29
CA ARG A 97 0.41 -0.74 -0.28
C ARG A 97 1.58 0.22 -0.34
N ALA A 98 2.68 -0.15 0.33
CA ALA A 98 3.90 0.63 0.27
C ALA A 98 4.49 0.58 -1.14
N ARG A 99 5.13 1.68 -1.58
CA ARG A 99 5.94 1.70 -2.80
C ARG A 99 7.38 1.31 -2.47
N ARG A 100 8.13 0.80 -3.45
CA ARG A 100 9.53 0.38 -3.26
C ARG A 100 10.40 1.50 -2.70
N TRP A 101 10.22 2.74 -3.14
CA TRP A 101 10.97 3.91 -2.65
C TRP A 101 10.70 4.21 -1.17
N MET A 102 9.57 3.78 -0.61
CA MET A 102 9.20 4.03 0.78
C MET A 102 9.90 3.07 1.75
N VAL A 103 10.46 1.97 1.25
CA VAL A 103 11.02 0.89 2.07
C VAL A 103 12.54 0.85 1.90
N LEU A 104 13.25 0.68 3.00
CA LEU A 104 14.70 0.62 3.05
C LEU A 104 15.18 -0.73 2.48
N THR A 105 16.00 -0.69 1.43
CA THR A 105 16.45 -1.91 0.72
C THR A 105 17.28 -2.83 1.62
N ALA A 106 18.13 -2.26 2.48
CA ALA A 106 18.88 -3.02 3.47
C ALA A 106 17.97 -3.75 4.48
N TRP A 107 16.84 -3.15 4.86
CA TRP A 107 15.86 -3.80 5.72
C TRP A 107 15.17 -4.98 5.02
N LEU A 108 14.85 -4.84 3.72
CA LEU A 108 14.26 -5.93 2.92
C LEU A 108 15.25 -7.07 2.62
N ALA A 109 16.55 -6.77 2.56
CA ALA A 109 17.58 -7.76 2.33
C ALA A 109 17.76 -8.73 3.51
N LEU A 110 17.24 -8.39 4.70
CA LEU A 110 17.28 -9.26 5.87
C LEU A 110 16.42 -10.52 5.64
N PRO A 111 16.90 -11.74 5.98
CA PRO A 111 16.17 -12.99 5.72
C PRO A 111 14.73 -13.00 6.27
N ASP A 112 14.54 -12.46 7.48
CA ASP A 112 13.23 -12.42 8.16
C ASP A 112 12.22 -11.48 7.48
N ASN A 113 12.71 -10.49 6.74
CA ASN A 113 11.93 -9.44 6.10
C ASN A 113 11.66 -9.69 4.62
N LYS A 114 12.36 -10.65 4.01
CA LYS A 114 12.18 -11.01 2.60
C LYS A 114 10.73 -11.40 2.26
N LYS A 115 9.97 -11.92 3.23
CA LYS A 115 8.53 -12.21 3.11
C LYS A 115 7.67 -10.99 2.76
N PHE A 116 8.15 -9.79 3.07
CA PHE A 116 7.47 -8.53 2.77
C PHE A 116 7.79 -8.02 1.35
N ASP A 117 8.79 -8.59 0.68
CA ASP A 117 9.05 -8.34 -0.74
C ASP A 117 8.07 -9.13 -1.63
N ALA A 118 6.79 -8.87 -1.44
CA ALA A 118 5.71 -9.48 -2.20
C ALA A 118 4.69 -8.41 -2.61
N PRO A 119 4.02 -8.58 -3.78
CA PRO A 119 3.06 -7.60 -4.30
C PRO A 119 1.90 -7.26 -3.36
N SER A 120 1.63 -8.08 -2.35
CA SER A 120 0.60 -7.85 -1.31
C SER A 120 1.00 -6.79 -0.28
N TYR A 121 2.30 -6.53 -0.11
CA TYR A 121 2.86 -5.58 0.84
C TYR A 121 3.48 -4.38 0.12
N ILE A 122 4.32 -4.65 -0.88
CA ILE A 122 5.11 -3.65 -1.59
C ILE A 122 4.79 -3.72 -3.07
N LEU A 123 4.58 -2.55 -3.67
CA LEU A 123 4.45 -2.37 -5.10
C LEU A 123 5.64 -1.61 -5.66
N ASP A 124 5.86 -1.77 -6.96
CA ASP A 124 6.76 -0.90 -7.71
C ASP A 124 6.25 0.55 -7.69
N ASN A 125 7.13 1.48 -8.06
CA ASN A 125 6.91 2.91 -7.82
C ASN A 125 5.95 3.53 -8.85
N GLY A 126 5.93 3.00 -10.07
CA GLY A 126 5.09 3.46 -11.17
C GLY A 126 5.80 4.45 -12.11
N GLN A 127 5.08 4.90 -13.14
CA GLN A 127 5.63 5.70 -14.24
C GLN A 127 6.17 7.06 -13.80
N VAL A 128 5.54 7.66 -12.80
CA VAL A 128 5.99 8.92 -12.18
C VAL A 128 7.37 8.81 -11.51
N TRP A 129 7.86 7.59 -11.28
CA TRP A 129 9.22 7.30 -10.78
C TRP A 129 10.15 6.74 -11.86
N GLY A 130 9.72 6.70 -13.13
CA GLY A 130 10.48 6.17 -14.26
C GLY A 130 10.27 4.69 -14.53
N ASP A 131 9.33 4.01 -13.84
CA ASP A 131 8.99 2.62 -14.15
C ASP A 131 8.20 2.53 -15.47
N PRO A 132 8.28 1.42 -16.22
CA PRO A 132 7.63 1.31 -17.53
C PRO A 132 6.09 1.36 -17.47
N LYS A 133 5.48 0.90 -16.37
CA LYS A 133 4.03 0.86 -16.19
C LYS A 133 3.66 1.09 -14.75
N ASP A 134 2.47 1.65 -14.56
CA ASP A 134 1.92 1.74 -13.23
C ASP A 134 1.49 0.36 -12.71
N PRO A 135 1.74 0.06 -11.43
CA PRO A 135 1.34 -1.20 -10.82
C PRO A 135 -0.19 -1.40 -10.82
N GLU A 136 -0.96 -0.31 -10.94
CA GLU A 136 -2.41 -0.37 -11.15
C GLU A 136 -2.76 -0.98 -12.51
N GLU A 137 -2.07 -0.59 -13.57
CA GLU A 137 -2.26 -1.14 -14.92
C GLU A 137 -1.84 -2.61 -14.98
N ILE A 138 -0.71 -2.96 -14.34
CA ILE A 138 -0.21 -4.34 -14.28
C ILE A 138 -1.26 -5.24 -13.59
N LEU A 139 -1.80 -4.80 -12.45
CA LEU A 139 -2.80 -5.58 -11.71
C LEU A 139 -4.14 -5.64 -12.43
N ALA A 140 -4.57 -4.57 -13.11
CA ALA A 140 -5.77 -4.58 -13.93
C ALA A 140 -5.63 -5.58 -15.10
N GLY A 141 -4.48 -5.60 -15.78
CA GLY A 141 -4.18 -6.58 -16.82
C GLY A 141 -4.21 -8.02 -16.30
N GLN A 142 -3.60 -8.29 -15.14
CA GLN A 142 -3.63 -9.62 -14.52
C GLN A 142 -5.06 -10.07 -14.16
N LYS A 143 -5.91 -9.17 -13.67
CA LYS A 143 -7.32 -9.48 -13.38
C LYS A 143 -8.07 -9.88 -14.65
N ARG A 144 -7.93 -9.12 -15.74
CA ARG A 144 -8.55 -9.43 -17.04
C ARG A 144 -8.13 -10.79 -17.56
N VAL A 145 -6.82 -11.08 -17.56
CA VAL A 145 -6.30 -12.39 -17.97
C VAL A 145 -6.84 -13.53 -17.10
N LYS A 146 -6.98 -13.31 -15.78
CA LYS A 146 -7.54 -14.31 -14.86
C LYS A 146 -9.02 -14.58 -15.15
N GLU A 147 -9.80 -13.55 -15.45
CA GLU A 147 -11.21 -13.67 -15.83
C GLU A 147 -11.37 -14.38 -17.18
N GLU A 148 -10.56 -14.02 -18.17
CA GLU A 148 -10.54 -14.70 -19.47
C GLU A 148 -10.19 -16.19 -19.31
N LYS A 149 -9.16 -16.52 -18.51
CA LYS A 149 -8.81 -17.92 -18.20
C LYS A 149 -9.95 -18.66 -17.51
N ARG A 150 -10.67 -18.01 -16.58
CA ARG A 150 -11.86 -18.58 -15.93
C ARG A 150 -12.97 -18.85 -16.93
N LEU A 151 -13.28 -17.89 -17.81
CA LEU A 151 -14.30 -18.05 -18.85
C LEU A 151 -13.96 -19.17 -19.82
N ILE A 152 -12.69 -19.25 -20.26
CA ILE A 152 -12.21 -20.33 -21.13
C ILE A 152 -12.33 -21.69 -20.43
N SER A 153 -11.95 -21.78 -19.15
CA SER A 153 -12.05 -23.01 -18.36
C SER A 153 -13.51 -23.46 -18.19
N SER A 154 -14.42 -22.54 -17.85
CA SER A 154 -15.84 -22.83 -17.74
C SER A 154 -16.45 -23.27 -19.08
N ARG A 155 -16.11 -22.60 -20.19
CA ARG A 155 -16.54 -23.01 -21.54
C ARG A 155 -16.04 -24.40 -21.91
N LYS A 156 -14.78 -24.72 -21.57
CA LYS A 156 -14.21 -26.06 -21.80
C LYS A 156 -14.96 -27.13 -20.99
N ARG A 157 -15.28 -26.88 -19.72
CA ARG A 157 -16.06 -27.81 -18.90
C ARG A 157 -17.44 -28.10 -19.47
N ILE A 158 -18.19 -27.05 -19.83
CA ILE A 158 -19.53 -27.20 -20.43
C ILE A 158 -19.46 -28.03 -21.72
N LYS A 159 -18.43 -27.80 -22.56
CA LYS A 159 -18.25 -28.56 -23.80
C LYS A 159 -17.94 -30.04 -23.55
N ILE A 160 -17.17 -30.36 -22.51
CA ILE A 160 -16.85 -31.74 -22.12
C ILE A 160 -18.12 -32.44 -21.61
N GLU A 161 -18.88 -31.81 -20.71
CA GLU A 161 -20.15 -32.33 -20.19
C GLU A 161 -21.14 -32.62 -21.34
N ALA A 162 -21.30 -31.68 -22.27
CA ALA A 162 -22.20 -31.85 -23.42
C ALA A 162 -21.74 -32.98 -24.37
N MET A 163 -20.43 -33.23 -24.50
CA MET A 163 -19.90 -34.35 -25.27
C MET A 163 -20.14 -35.69 -24.57
N GLU A 164 -19.99 -35.76 -23.25
CA GLU A 164 -20.29 -36.96 -22.46
C GLU A 164 -21.78 -37.32 -22.50
N GLU A 165 -22.67 -36.34 -22.42
CA GLU A 165 -24.11 -36.56 -22.56
C GLU A 165 -24.48 -37.08 -23.96
N ARG A 166 -23.93 -36.48 -25.03
CA ARG A 166 -24.15 -36.95 -26.41
C ARG A 166 -23.61 -38.37 -26.64
N GLY A 167 -22.47 -38.71 -26.04
CA GLY A 167 -21.89 -40.05 -26.08
C GLY A 167 -22.82 -41.10 -25.47
N LYS A 168 -23.40 -40.81 -24.30
CA LYS A 168 -24.35 -41.68 -23.61
C LYS A 168 -25.67 -41.88 -24.37
N VAL A 169 -26.16 -40.85 -25.05
CA VAL A 169 -27.39 -40.96 -25.87
C VAL A 169 -27.16 -41.83 -27.11
N SER A 170 -25.99 -41.72 -27.76
CA SER A 170 -25.69 -42.53 -28.96
C SER A 170 -25.47 -44.02 -28.64
N ALA A 171 -24.95 -44.35 -27.46
CA ALA A 171 -24.73 -45.73 -27.03
C ALA A 171 -26.04 -46.49 -26.73
N LYS A 172 -27.12 -45.76 -26.37
CA LYS A 172 -28.41 -46.35 -26.01
C LYS A 172 -29.30 -46.69 -27.23
N GLY A 173 -28.96 -46.18 -28.42
CA GLY A 173 -29.75 -46.37 -29.65
C GLY A 173 -29.30 -47.50 -30.58
N LYS A 174 -28.17 -48.17 -30.32
CA LYS A 174 -27.60 -49.20 -31.21
C LYS A 174 -27.95 -50.66 -30.85
N GLY A 175 -28.85 -50.87 -29.90
CA GLY A 175 -29.37 -52.19 -29.56
C GLY A 175 -30.80 -52.37 -30.03
N LYS A 176 -31.00 -52.74 -31.29
CA LYS A 176 -32.23 -53.37 -31.76
C LYS A 176 -31.95 -54.24 -32.97
#